data_AF-A0A522X9U1-F1
#
_entry.id   AF-A0A522X9U1-F1
#
_cell.length_a   1.000
_cell.length_b   1.000
_cell.length_c   1.000
_cell.angle_alpha   90.00
_cell.angle_beta   90.00
_cell.angle_gamma   90.00
#
_symmetry.space_group_name_H-M   'P 1'
#
loop_
_entity.id
_entity.type
_entity.pdbx_description
1 polymer ?
#
loop_
_entity_poly.entity_id
_entity_poly.type
_entity_poly.pdbx_seq_one_letter_code
_entity_poly.pdbx_strand_id
1 'polypeptide(L)'
;MSEQMLEVMRRRSELLSKIASQRGEAAGIGARWQAPLALADQGLAAVHFLRSNPALVAGVVALLVIRRRGVVGLAKGVWRMWKGYRLFTAFSAKLLSRR
;
A
#
# COMPACT_ATOMS: atom_id res chain seq x y z
N MET A 1 -54.31 -1.58 18.33
CA MET A 1 -52.84 -1.59 18.53
C MET A 1 -52.08 -2.47 17.53
N SER A 2 -52.73 -3.44 16.87
CA SER A 2 -52.11 -4.38 15.93
C SER A 2 -51.98 -3.85 14.49
N GLU A 3 -52.88 -2.99 14.03
CA GLU A 3 -52.87 -2.48 12.64
C GLU A 3 -51.72 -1.50 12.35
N GLN A 4 -51.41 -0.60 13.28
CA GLN A 4 -50.27 0.30 13.14
C GLN A 4 -48.94 -0.45 13.10
N MET A 5 -48.84 -1.58 13.82
CA MET A 5 -47.66 -2.45 13.81
C MET A 5 -47.51 -3.13 12.43
N LEU A 6 -48.61 -3.61 11.86
CA LEU A 6 -48.63 -4.20 10.51
C LEU A 6 -48.26 -3.19 9.43
N GLU A 7 -48.74 -1.96 9.53
CA GLU A 7 -48.43 -0.91 8.55
C GLU A 7 -46.94 -0.51 8.61
N VAL A 8 -46.37 -0.41 9.81
CA VAL A 8 -44.93 -0.15 10.01
C VAL A 8 -44.09 -1.30 9.45
N MET A 9 -44.49 -2.56 9.66
CA MET A 9 -43.78 -3.71 9.09
C MET A 9 -43.83 -3.72 7.55
N ARG A 10 -44.96 -3.33 6.96
CA ARG A 10 -45.11 -3.22 5.49
C ARG A 10 -44.22 -2.14 4.90
N ARG A 11 -44.14 -0.96 5.53
CA ARG A 11 -43.21 0.10 5.08
C ARG A 11 -41.76 -0.30 5.27
N ARG A 12 -41.45 -1.03 6.34
CA ARG A 12 -40.09 -1.51 6.61
C ARG A 12 -39.63 -2.52 5.56
N SER A 13 -40.48 -3.45 5.13
CA SER A 13 -40.13 -4.41 4.07
C SER A 13 -39.92 -3.72 2.71
N GLU A 14 -40.75 -2.73 2.36
CA GLU A 14 -40.56 -1.91 1.15
C GLU A 14 -39.23 -1.13 1.19
N LEU A 15 -38.90 -0.51 2.33
CA LEU A 15 -37.63 0.20 2.50
C LEU A 15 -36.43 -0.74 2.43
N LEU A 16 -36.52 -1.92 3.06
CA LEU A 16 -35.47 -2.94 2.98
C LEU A 16 -35.27 -3.47 1.57
N SER A 17 -36.34 -3.65 0.81
CA SER A 17 -36.27 -4.04 -0.61
C SER A 17 -35.53 -3.00 -1.45
N LYS A 18 -35.81 -1.71 -1.22
CA LYS A 18 -35.09 -0.59 -1.88
C LYS A 18 -33.63 -0.51 -1.46
N ILE A 19 -33.31 -0.76 -0.19
CA ILE A 19 -31.92 -0.79 0.29
C ILE A 19 -31.17 -1.97 -0.34
N ALA A 20 -31.82 -3.12 -0.48
CA ALA A 20 -31.21 -4.30 -1.09
C ALA A 20 -30.87 -4.07 -2.57
N SER A 21 -31.76 -3.42 -3.34
CA SER A 21 -31.46 -3.06 -4.74
C SER A 21 -30.33 -2.04 -4.84
N GLN A 22 -30.34 -1.00 -3.99
CA GLN A 22 -29.26 0.00 -3.94
C GLN A 22 -27.91 -0.60 -3.52
N ARG A 23 -27.93 -1.59 -2.62
CA ARG A 23 -26.73 -2.31 -2.20
C ARG A 23 -26.14 -3.14 -3.33
N GLY A 24 -26.98 -3.69 -4.22
CA GLY A 24 -26.54 -4.39 -5.43
C GLY A 24 -25.81 -3.44 -6.41
N GLU A 25 -26.34 -2.25 -6.62
CA GLU A 25 -25.70 -1.22 -7.47
C GLU A 25 -24.39 -0.71 -6.86
N ALA A 26 -24.38 -0.44 -5.55
CA ALA A 26 -23.16 -0.05 -4.83
C ALA A 26 -22.10 -1.16 -4.82
N ALA A 27 -22.51 -2.42 -4.70
CA ALA A 27 -21.62 -3.58 -4.82
C ALA A 27 -21.06 -3.73 -6.24
N GLY A 28 -21.86 -3.46 -7.27
CA GLY A 28 -21.40 -3.46 -8.67
C GLY A 28 -20.34 -2.39 -8.94
N ILE A 29 -20.52 -1.19 -8.40
CA ILE A 29 -19.51 -0.12 -8.48
C ILE A 29 -18.27 -0.51 -7.66
N GLY A 30 -18.46 -0.95 -6.42
CA GLY A 30 -17.37 -1.38 -5.52
C GLY A 30 -16.51 -2.51 -6.09
N ALA A 31 -17.12 -3.49 -6.76
CA ALA A 31 -16.42 -4.63 -7.37
C ALA A 31 -15.41 -4.17 -8.43
N ARG A 32 -15.70 -3.10 -9.18
CA ARG A 32 -14.77 -2.54 -10.18
C ARG A 32 -13.54 -1.89 -9.55
N TRP A 33 -13.69 -1.33 -8.35
CA TRP A 33 -12.60 -0.73 -7.58
C TRP A 33 -11.85 -1.76 -6.71
N GLN A 34 -12.46 -2.92 -6.45
CA GLN A 34 -11.87 -3.97 -5.64
C GLN A 34 -10.61 -4.57 -6.27
N ALA A 35 -10.56 -4.72 -7.61
CA ALA A 35 -9.38 -5.21 -8.31
C ALA A 35 -8.16 -4.26 -8.22
N PRO A 36 -8.27 -2.95 -8.55
CA PRO A 36 -7.14 -2.04 -8.39
C PRO A 36 -6.76 -1.82 -6.92
N LEU A 37 -7.72 -1.86 -5.99
CA LEU A 37 -7.40 -1.80 -4.55
C LEU A 37 -6.68 -3.06 -4.07
N ALA A 38 -7.07 -4.25 -4.52
CA ALA A 38 -6.39 -5.50 -4.17
C ALA A 38 -4.96 -5.52 -4.70
N LEU A 39 -4.71 -5.00 -5.90
CA LEU A 39 -3.36 -4.82 -6.46
C LEU A 39 -2.54 -3.82 -5.65
N ALA A 40 -3.14 -2.70 -5.24
CA ALA A 40 -2.48 -1.70 -4.41
C ALA A 40 -2.13 -2.28 -3.02
N ASP A 41 -3.04 -3.03 -2.41
CA ASP A 41 -2.87 -3.66 -1.11
C ASP A 41 -1.80 -4.76 -1.15
N GLN A 42 -1.78 -5.58 -2.21
CA GLN A 42 -0.69 -6.52 -2.48
C GLN A 42 0.65 -5.82 -2.72
N GLY A 43 0.65 -4.69 -3.43
CA GLY A 43 1.84 -3.86 -3.62
C GLY A 43 2.37 -3.29 -2.31
N LEU A 44 1.48 -2.79 -1.46
CA LEU A 44 1.80 -2.31 -0.11
C LEU A 44 2.33 -3.43 0.79
N ALA A 45 1.69 -4.60 0.76
CA ALA A 45 2.15 -5.78 1.50
C ALA A 45 3.52 -6.24 1.01
N ALA A 46 3.76 -6.24 -0.31
CA ALA A 46 5.06 -6.56 -0.88
C ALA A 46 6.13 -5.54 -0.43
N VAL A 47 5.83 -4.24 -0.48
CA VAL A 47 6.73 -3.18 0.00
C VAL A 47 6.98 -3.30 1.51
N HIS A 48 5.96 -3.61 2.29
CA HIS A 48 6.07 -3.80 3.74
C HIS A 48 6.93 -5.03 4.06
N PHE A 49 6.75 -6.12 3.33
CA PHE A 49 7.57 -7.33 3.44
C PHE A 49 9.03 -7.09 3.03
N LEU A 50 9.24 -6.26 2.01
CA LEU A 50 10.56 -5.79 1.58
C LEU A 50 11.21 -4.93 2.69
N ARG A 51 10.43 -4.05 3.32
CA ARG A 51 10.91 -3.18 4.40
C ARG A 51 11.19 -3.95 5.69
N SER A 52 10.42 -4.98 6.01
CA SER A 52 10.66 -5.84 7.19
C SER A 52 11.85 -6.78 7.00
N ASN A 53 12.24 -7.06 5.75
CA ASN A 53 13.39 -7.91 5.41
C ASN A 53 14.41 -7.16 4.55
N PRO A 54 15.10 -6.14 5.10
CA PRO A 54 16.09 -5.34 4.36
C PRO A 54 17.21 -6.19 3.72
N ALA A 55 17.52 -7.34 4.31
CA ALA A 55 18.50 -8.29 3.77
C ALA A 55 18.06 -8.91 2.43
N LEU A 56 16.77 -9.22 2.25
CA LEU A 56 16.24 -9.75 0.98
C LEU A 56 16.29 -8.69 -0.11
N VAL A 57 15.95 -7.45 0.22
CA VAL A 57 16.04 -6.32 -0.71
C VAL A 57 17.47 -6.09 -1.14
N ALA A 58 18.40 -6.06 -0.18
CA ALA A 58 19.82 -5.92 -0.43
C ALA A 58 20.32 -7.06 -1.32
N GLY A 59 19.90 -8.30 -1.08
CA GLY A 59 20.22 -9.47 -1.89
C GLY A 59 19.71 -9.39 -3.33
N VAL A 60 18.44 -9.00 -3.53
CA VAL A 60 17.85 -8.87 -4.87
C VAL A 60 18.51 -7.74 -5.67
N VAL A 61 18.72 -6.59 -5.03
CA VAL A 61 19.43 -5.45 -5.65
C VAL A 61 20.88 -5.83 -5.96
N ALA A 62 21.56 -6.51 -5.03
CA ALA A 62 22.90 -7.04 -5.25
C ALA A 62 22.92 -7.97 -6.47
N LEU A 63 21.99 -8.93 -6.54
CA LEU A 63 21.92 -9.90 -7.63
C LEU A 63 21.64 -9.23 -8.98
N LEU A 64 20.74 -8.25 -9.03
CA LEU A 64 20.44 -7.46 -10.23
C LEU A 64 21.65 -6.66 -10.71
N VAL A 65 22.37 -6.04 -9.78
CA VAL A 65 23.56 -5.24 -10.10
C VAL A 65 24.71 -6.15 -10.56
N ILE A 66 24.92 -7.30 -9.92
CA ILE A 66 25.88 -8.31 -10.35
C ILE A 66 25.53 -8.82 -11.75
N ARG A 67 24.25 -9.13 -12.03
CA ARG A 67 23.83 -9.64 -13.33
C ARG A 67 23.99 -8.62 -14.46
N ARG A 68 23.85 -7.32 -14.19
CA ARG A 68 23.97 -6.26 -15.22
C ARG A 68 25.36 -5.66 -15.38
N ARG A 69 26.18 -5.61 -14.31
CA ARG A 69 27.47 -4.89 -14.29
C ARG A 69 28.59 -5.65 -13.59
N GLY A 70 28.36 -6.89 -13.19
CA GLY A 70 29.29 -7.68 -12.39
C GLY A 70 29.47 -7.15 -10.96
N VAL A 71 30.37 -7.79 -10.22
CA VAL A 71 30.68 -7.47 -8.81
C VAL A 71 31.20 -6.03 -8.65
N VAL A 72 31.89 -5.50 -9.67
CA VAL A 72 32.40 -4.11 -9.69
C VAL A 72 31.26 -3.08 -9.71
N GLY A 73 30.15 -3.39 -10.37
CA GLY A 73 28.96 -2.55 -10.37
C GLY A 73 28.34 -2.40 -8.98
N LEU A 74 28.41 -3.47 -8.19
CA LEU A 74 27.88 -3.51 -6.83
C LEU A 74 28.76 -2.69 -5.89
N ALA A 75 30.09 -2.86 -5.97
CA ALA A 75 31.04 -2.04 -5.22
C ALA A 75 30.88 -0.54 -5.52
N LYS A 76 30.74 -0.15 -6.80
CA LYS A 76 30.45 1.25 -7.17
C LYS A 76 29.10 1.75 -6.68
N GLY A 77 28.08 0.89 -6.65
CA GLY A 77 26.74 1.22 -6.14
C GLY A 77 26.76 1.49 -4.64
N VAL A 78 27.34 0.58 -3.87
CA VAL A 78 27.53 0.71 -2.42
C VAL A 78 28.37 1.94 -2.09
N TRP A 79 29.46 2.18 -2.84
CA TRP A 79 30.30 3.37 -2.66
C TRP A 79 29.52 4.69 -2.89
N ARG A 80 28.68 4.74 -3.92
CA ARG A 80 27.83 5.91 -4.18
C ARG A 80 26.79 6.12 -3.09
N MET A 81 26.16 5.04 -2.63
CA MET A 81 25.21 5.06 -1.53
C MET A 81 25.87 5.58 -0.24
N TRP A 82 27.07 5.09 0.08
CA TRP A 82 27.87 5.53 1.23
C TRP A 82 28.24 7.01 1.12
N LYS A 83 28.68 7.46 -0.06
CA LYS A 83 29.04 8.86 -0.28
C LYS A 83 27.83 9.79 -0.15
N GLY A 84 26.67 9.37 -0.66
CA GLY A 84 25.40 10.08 -0.50
C GLY A 84 24.94 10.14 0.97
N TYR A 85 25.02 9.01 1.68
CA TYR A 85 24.71 8.94 3.11
C TYR A 85 25.62 9.87 3.92
N ARG A 86 26.94 9.86 3.66
CA ARG A 86 27.89 10.77 4.33
C ARG A 86 27.60 12.24 4.07
N LEU A 87 27.16 12.56 2.85
CA LEU A 87 26.77 13.93 2.52
C LEU A 87 25.49 14.33 3.26
N PHE A 88 24.51 13.42 3.33
CA PHE A 88 23.26 13.64 4.04
C PHE A 88 23.46 13.77 5.56
N THR A 89 24.32 12.94 6.17
CA THR A 89 24.63 13.04 7.60
C THR A 89 25.42 14.30 7.93
N ALA A 90 26.33 14.73 7.05
CA ALA A 90 27.01 16.02 7.21
C ALA A 90 26.03 17.19 7.07
N PHE A 91 25.04 17.09 6.18
CA PHE A 91 24.01 18.11 5.99
C PHE A 91 23.02 18.15 7.15
N SER A 92 22.60 16.98 7.66
CA SER A 92 21.69 16.87 8.80
C SER A 92 22.38 17.31 10.10
N ALA A 93 23.66 17.00 10.30
CA ALA A 93 24.45 17.53 11.42
C ALA A 93 24.53 19.06 11.38
N LYS A 94 24.63 19.65 10.18
CA LYS A 94 24.66 21.11 9.99
C LYS A 94 23.31 21.78 10.24
N LEU A 95 22.20 21.08 9.97
CA LEU A 95 20.84 21.54 10.27
C LEU A 95 20.49 21.40 11.76
N LEU A 96 20.95 20.34 12.43
CA LEU A 96 20.70 20.13 13.86
C LEU A 96 21.53 21.07 14.75
N SER A 97 22.74 21.44 14.32
CA SER A 97 23.65 22.36 15.04
C SER A 97 23.22 23.84 15.00
N ARG A 98 22.12 24.18 14.30
CA ARG A 98 21.64 25.57 14.13
C ARG A 98 20.36 25.87 14.90
N ARG A 99 19.90 24.93 15.74
CA ARG A 99 18.91 25.16 16.81
C ARG A 99 19.64 25.27 18.14
#